data_AF-A0AAD7MXJ1-F1
#
_entry.id   AF-A0AAD7MXJ1-F1
#
_cell.length_a   1.000
_cell.length_b   1.000
_cell.length_c   1.000
_cell.angle_alpha   90.00
_cell.angle_beta   90.00
_cell.angle_gamma   90.00
#
_symmetry.space_group_name_H-M   'P 1'
#
loop_
_entity.id
_entity.type
_entity.pdbx_description
1 polymer ?
#
loop_
_entity_poly.entity_id
_entity_poly.type
_entity_poly.pdbx_seq_one_letter_code
_entity_poly.pdbx_strand_id
1 'polypeptide(L)'
;MAKSFVCLASPFAALEPPPPAVVQLLIQTDLNAPTFTGLLIHEDLNDLVPPAKKRVVFATTPHNSYPPPSILPDTIPPPPGLTRRTLENHDAWTIEAAETAVIKTTVHNLADAILDTTKCITDQDKKLLDQVYQEAAQMHPLLREYQGNWATNCILQAHLKITTQAAKKMAEAKEAEQLLAAANEVVAKRRSRCS
;
A
#
# COMPACT_ATOMS: atom_id res chain seq x y z
N MET A 1 14.69 -46.87 1.22
CA MET A 1 14.93 -46.36 -0.14
C MET A 1 15.23 -44.86 -0.03
N ALA A 2 16.51 -44.49 -0.03
CA ALA A 2 16.95 -43.10 0.14
C ALA A 2 16.87 -42.36 -1.21
N LYS A 3 16.14 -41.24 -1.25
CA LYS A 3 16.07 -40.36 -2.43
C LYS A 3 17.20 -39.35 -2.35
N SER A 4 18.22 -39.53 -3.18
CA SER A 4 19.29 -38.57 -3.39
C SER A 4 18.75 -37.32 -4.10
N PHE A 5 18.88 -36.16 -3.46
CA PHE A 5 18.58 -34.86 -4.05
C PHE A 5 19.79 -34.39 -4.86
N VAL A 6 19.60 -34.23 -6.17
CA VAL A 6 20.60 -33.66 -7.07
C VAL A 6 20.46 -32.15 -7.03
N CYS A 7 21.44 -31.45 -6.46
CA CYS A 7 21.58 -30.01 -6.56
C CYS A 7 21.89 -29.63 -8.01
N LEU A 8 20.89 -29.15 -8.75
CA LEU A 8 21.09 -28.47 -10.02
C LEU A 8 21.70 -27.09 -9.75
N ALA A 9 22.99 -26.95 -10.06
CA ALA A 9 23.71 -25.70 -10.01
C ALA A 9 23.09 -24.69 -11.00
N SER A 10 22.82 -23.47 -10.52
CA SER A 10 22.29 -22.37 -11.31
C SER A 10 23.31 -21.91 -12.36
N PRO A 11 22.94 -21.79 -13.65
CA PRO A 11 23.85 -21.32 -14.71
C PRO A 11 24.05 -19.79 -14.72
N PHE A 12 23.47 -19.04 -13.77
CA PHE A 12 23.55 -17.58 -13.75
C PHE A 12 24.80 -17.00 -13.06
N ALA A 13 25.77 -17.83 -12.67
CA ALA A 13 27.06 -17.38 -12.12
C ALA A 13 28.07 -16.99 -13.22
N ALA A 14 27.61 -16.35 -14.31
CA ALA A 14 28.49 -15.73 -15.28
C ALA A 14 28.92 -14.36 -14.73
N LEU A 15 30.21 -14.27 -14.38
CA LEU A 15 30.90 -13.06 -13.95
C LEU A 15 30.67 -11.91 -14.95
N GLU A 16 29.79 -10.96 -14.62
CA GLU A 16 29.95 -9.60 -15.11
C GLU A 16 30.94 -8.88 -14.18
N PRO A 17 32.05 -8.31 -14.71
CA PRO A 17 32.93 -7.48 -13.90
C PRO A 17 32.16 -6.24 -13.43
N PRO A 18 32.30 -5.83 -12.15
CA PRO A 18 31.64 -4.64 -11.66
C PRO A 18 32.09 -3.41 -12.48
N PRO A 19 31.16 -2.52 -12.88
CA PRO A 19 31.52 -1.34 -13.65
C PRO A 19 32.50 -0.47 -12.85
N PRO A 20 33.52 0.12 -13.51
CA PRO A 20 34.53 0.95 -12.85
C PRO A 20 33.87 2.17 -12.18
N ALA A 21 34.30 2.48 -10.95
CA ALA A 21 33.73 3.47 -10.04
C ALA A 21 33.83 4.95 -10.47
N VAL A 22 34.11 5.26 -11.74
CA VAL A 22 34.49 6.60 -12.19
C VAL A 22 33.34 7.38 -12.86
N VAL A 23 32.19 6.74 -13.13
CA VAL A 23 31.07 7.41 -13.82
C VAL A 23 29.97 7.94 -12.88
N GLN A 24 30.03 7.67 -11.57
CA GLN A 24 29.00 8.17 -10.63
C GLN A 24 29.23 9.62 -10.14
N LEU A 25 30.34 10.26 -10.51
CA LEU A 25 30.69 11.60 -10.04
C LEU A 25 30.12 12.75 -10.88
N LEU A 26 29.35 12.48 -11.93
CA LEU A 26 28.85 13.50 -12.87
C LEU A 26 27.32 13.61 -12.97
N ILE A 27 26.58 13.12 -11.97
CA ILE A 27 25.11 13.32 -11.87
C ILE A 27 24.75 14.22 -10.67
N GLN A 28 25.74 14.78 -9.97
CA GLN A 28 25.56 15.87 -9.00
C GLN A 28 25.67 17.26 -9.66
N THR A 29 25.24 17.41 -10.91
CA THR A 29 25.13 18.74 -11.51
C THR A 29 23.82 19.39 -11.09
N ASP A 30 23.96 20.32 -10.15
CA ASP A 30 23.26 21.61 -10.14
C ASP A 30 21.75 21.61 -10.45
N LEU A 31 20.94 21.31 -9.43
CA LEU A 31 19.62 21.93 -9.29
C LEU A 31 19.65 22.93 -8.14
N ASN A 32 20.54 23.91 -8.26
CA ASN A 32 20.41 25.17 -7.53
C ASN A 32 19.32 25.99 -8.24
N ALA A 33 18.05 25.63 -8.01
CA ALA A 33 16.93 26.43 -8.47
C ALA A 33 16.92 27.73 -7.65
N PRO A 34 17.12 28.91 -8.27
CA PRO A 34 16.95 30.16 -7.55
C PRO A 34 15.49 30.28 -7.13
N THR A 35 15.31 30.70 -5.89
CA THR A 35 14.05 31.09 -5.28
C THR A 35 13.28 32.01 -6.22
N PHE A 36 12.32 31.46 -6.98
CA PHE A 36 11.48 32.24 -7.88
C PHE A 36 10.45 33.00 -7.04
N THR A 37 10.90 34.11 -6.43
CA THR A 37 10.03 35.19 -5.96
C THR A 37 9.77 36.13 -7.14
N GLY A 38 9.13 35.56 -8.17
CA GLY A 38 8.72 36.25 -9.37
C GLY A 38 7.23 36.04 -9.56
N LEU A 39 6.44 36.76 -8.79
CA LEU A 39 5.04 37.03 -9.12
C LEU A 39 5.03 37.67 -10.51
N LEU A 40 4.86 36.85 -11.55
CA LEU A 40 4.42 37.28 -12.87
C LEU A 40 2.98 37.77 -12.71
N ILE A 41 2.86 39.01 -12.26
CA ILE A 41 1.63 39.79 -12.34
C ILE A 41 1.45 40.06 -13.83
N HIS A 42 0.63 39.24 -14.49
CA HIS A 42 0.09 39.60 -15.78
C HIS A 42 -0.86 40.79 -15.55
N GLU A 43 -0.50 41.97 -16.05
CA GLU A 43 -1.24 43.23 -15.88
C GLU A 43 -2.52 43.36 -16.71
N ASP A 44 -3.00 42.31 -17.39
CA ASP A 44 -4.18 42.41 -18.27
C ASP A 44 -5.25 41.34 -17.99
N LEU A 45 -5.69 41.23 -16.72
CA LEU A 45 -6.91 40.48 -16.38
C LEU A 45 -8.05 41.45 -16.06
N ASN A 46 -8.91 41.66 -17.06
CA ASN A 46 -10.11 42.49 -17.01
C ASN A 46 -10.91 42.31 -15.70
N ASP A 47 -11.29 43.45 -15.09
CA ASP A 47 -11.96 43.69 -13.80
C ASP A 47 -13.33 43.02 -13.55
N LEU A 48 -13.60 41.82 -14.08
CA LEU A 48 -14.90 41.15 -13.93
C LEU A 48 -14.95 40.07 -12.84
N VAL A 49 -13.89 39.91 -12.04
CA VAL A 49 -13.90 38.97 -10.92
C VAL A 49 -14.19 39.72 -9.61
N PRO A 50 -15.34 39.48 -8.95
CA PRO A 50 -15.63 40.10 -7.66
C PRO A 50 -14.54 39.70 -6.65
N PRO A 51 -14.09 40.64 -5.79
CA PRO A 51 -12.97 40.40 -4.89
C PRO A 51 -13.30 39.22 -3.97
N ALA A 52 -12.48 38.17 -4.03
CA ALA A 52 -12.56 37.07 -3.09
C ALA A 52 -12.42 37.66 -1.68
N LYS A 53 -13.49 37.54 -0.87
CA LYS A 53 -13.49 37.97 0.53
C LYS A 53 -12.33 37.26 1.24
N LYS A 54 -11.24 38.01 1.46
CA LYS A 54 -10.08 37.55 2.23
C LYS A 54 -10.56 37.34 3.67
N ARG A 55 -10.95 36.10 3.97
CA ARG A 55 -11.25 35.68 5.35
C ARG A 55 -9.91 35.58 6.06
N VAL A 56 -9.56 36.64 6.79
CA VAL A 56 -8.44 36.62 7.73
C VAL A 56 -8.82 35.63 8.83
N VAL A 57 -8.32 34.40 8.72
CA VAL A 57 -8.41 33.42 9.80
C VAL A 57 -7.30 33.80 10.77
N PHE A 58 -7.67 34.48 11.85
CA PHE A 58 -6.77 34.64 12.99
C PHE A 58 -6.49 33.25 13.54
N ALA A 59 -5.29 32.73 13.26
CA ALA A 59 -4.80 31.56 13.97
C ALA A 59 -4.61 31.98 15.43
N THR A 60 -5.52 31.54 16.31
CA THR A 60 -5.30 31.58 17.75
C THR A 60 -3.98 30.89 18.04
N THR A 61 -2.99 31.68 18.42
CA THR A 61 -1.69 31.20 18.86
C THR A 61 -1.93 30.22 20.00
N PRO A 62 -1.52 28.94 19.87
CA PRO A 62 -1.64 28.00 20.96
C PRO A 62 -0.83 28.55 22.13
N HIS A 63 -1.48 28.67 23.28
CA HIS A 63 -0.86 29.05 24.53
C HIS A 63 0.29 28.07 24.80
N ASN A 64 1.54 28.54 24.72
CA ASN A 64 2.73 27.78 25.09
C ASN A 64 2.69 27.54 26.61
N SER A 65 1.90 26.56 27.05
CA SER A 65 1.94 26.06 28.42
C SER A 65 3.18 25.19 28.56
N TYR A 66 4.16 25.70 29.28
CA TYR A 66 5.33 24.95 29.72
C TYR A 66 5.09 24.46 31.15
N PRO A 67 5.44 23.21 31.49
CA PRO A 67 6.09 22.21 30.65
C PRO A 67 5.14 21.62 29.60
N PRO A 68 5.67 21.17 28.43
CA PRO A 68 4.86 20.47 27.44
C PRO A 68 4.16 19.29 28.13
N PRO A 69 2.86 19.05 27.90
CA PRO A 69 2.19 17.90 28.47
C PRO A 69 3.03 16.68 28.13
N SER A 70 3.41 15.89 29.13
CA SER A 70 4.14 14.65 28.91
C SER A 70 3.28 13.74 28.05
N ILE A 71 3.49 13.78 26.74
CA ILE A 71 2.82 12.92 25.77
C ILE A 71 3.48 11.54 25.90
N LEU A 72 3.09 10.77 26.91
CA LEU A 72 3.24 9.33 26.87
C LEU A 72 1.84 8.77 26.75
N PRO A 73 1.62 8.00 25.68
CA PRO A 73 1.88 6.58 25.81
C PRO A 73 3.12 6.16 25.03
N ASP A 74 3.78 5.09 25.47
CA ASP A 74 4.85 4.36 24.78
C ASP A 74 4.33 3.72 23.47
N THR A 75 3.61 4.48 22.66
CA THR A 75 3.08 4.01 21.39
C THR A 75 4.04 4.35 20.27
N ILE A 76 4.40 3.34 19.49
CA ILE A 76 5.30 3.44 18.35
C ILE A 76 4.57 4.20 17.22
N PRO A 77 5.03 5.41 16.83
CA PRO A 77 4.39 6.19 15.79
C PRO A 77 4.58 5.53 14.42
N PRO A 78 3.69 5.80 13.43
CA PRO A 78 3.87 5.31 12.07
C PRO A 78 5.14 5.90 11.44
N PRO A 79 5.99 5.08 10.81
CA PRO A 79 7.19 5.60 10.16
C PRO A 79 6.85 6.51 8.97
N PRO A 80 7.66 7.54 8.70
CA PRO A 80 7.46 8.42 7.55
C PRO A 80 7.62 7.63 6.26
N GLY A 81 6.73 7.87 5.29
CA GLY A 81 6.77 7.17 4.01
C GLY A 81 6.33 5.72 4.09
N LEU A 82 5.31 5.43 4.91
CA LEU A 82 4.57 4.16 4.96
C LEU A 82 3.84 3.90 3.63
N THR A 83 4.60 3.77 2.55
CA THR A 83 4.10 3.58 1.19
C THR A 83 4.47 2.18 0.75
N ARG A 84 3.48 1.29 0.70
CA ARG A 84 3.46 0.00 -0.04
C ARG A 84 4.56 -1.05 0.29
N ARG A 85 5.54 -0.76 1.14
CA ARG A 85 6.61 -1.71 1.50
C ARG A 85 6.09 -2.77 2.49
N THR A 86 6.72 -3.94 2.46
CA THR A 86 6.52 -5.02 3.44
C THR A 86 6.88 -4.52 4.83
N LEU A 87 6.00 -4.80 5.80
CA LEU A 87 6.10 -4.37 7.20
C LEU A 87 7.48 -4.67 7.82
N GLU A 88 8.06 -5.81 7.43
CA GLU A 88 9.34 -6.35 7.90
C GLU A 88 10.56 -5.46 7.58
N ASN A 89 10.44 -4.56 6.60
CA ASN A 89 11.54 -3.69 6.19
C ASN A 89 11.58 -2.35 6.96
N HIS A 90 10.71 -2.16 7.95
CA HIS A 90 10.63 -0.94 8.72
C HIS A 90 11.33 -1.10 10.07
N ASP A 91 12.27 -0.21 10.40
CA ASP A 91 13.01 -0.22 11.67
C ASP A 91 12.11 -0.09 12.90
N ALA A 92 10.93 0.51 12.73
CA ALA A 92 9.92 0.65 13.78
C ALA A 92 9.18 -0.67 14.09
N TRP A 93 9.35 -1.71 13.27
CA TRP A 93 8.76 -3.03 13.47
C TRP A 93 9.75 -3.93 14.21
N THR A 94 9.57 -4.05 15.53
CA THR A 94 10.48 -4.80 16.42
C THR A 94 10.07 -6.25 16.66
N ILE A 95 8.92 -6.67 16.13
CA ILE A 95 8.36 -8.02 16.36
C ILE A 95 9.11 -9.06 15.52
N GLU A 96 9.38 -10.22 16.12
CA GLU A 96 10.07 -11.32 15.45
C GLU A 96 9.28 -11.81 14.21
N ALA A 97 9.98 -12.30 13.19
CA ALA A 97 9.37 -12.78 11.96
C ALA A 97 8.36 -13.91 12.19
N ALA A 98 8.61 -14.80 13.16
CA ALA A 98 7.70 -15.89 13.51
C ALA A 98 6.36 -15.38 14.05
N GLU A 99 6.39 -14.45 15.01
CA GLU A 99 5.18 -13.83 15.56
C GLU A 99 4.45 -12.97 14.51
N THR A 100 5.21 -12.27 13.67
CA THR A 100 4.67 -11.49 12.55
C THR A 100 3.83 -12.37 11.61
N ALA A 101 4.28 -13.59 11.30
CA ALA A 101 3.53 -14.52 10.46
C ALA A 101 2.20 -14.95 11.10
N VAL A 102 2.21 -15.19 12.42
CA VAL A 102 0.98 -15.53 13.17
C VAL A 102 0.01 -14.35 13.14
N ILE A 103 0.48 -13.14 13.44
CA ILE A 103 -0.33 -11.91 13.42
C ILE A 103 -0.91 -11.65 12.02
N LYS A 104 -0.10 -11.80 10.96
CA LYS A 104 -0.60 -11.67 9.58
C LYS A 104 -1.73 -12.65 9.31
N THR A 105 -1.54 -13.92 9.68
CA THR A 105 -2.53 -14.98 9.45
C THR A 105 -3.84 -14.71 10.20
N THR A 106 -3.77 -14.30 11.46
CA THR A 106 -4.97 -13.98 12.24
C THR A 106 -5.70 -12.76 11.70
N VAL A 107 -4.98 -11.69 11.35
CA VAL A 107 -5.56 -10.49 10.73
C VAL A 107 -6.19 -10.80 9.36
N HIS A 108 -5.56 -11.65 8.54
CA HIS A 108 -6.15 -12.10 7.28
C HIS A 108 -7.45 -12.87 7.49
N ASN A 109 -7.46 -13.81 8.44
CA ASN A 109 -8.67 -14.59 8.76
C ASN A 109 -9.81 -13.70 9.27
N LEU A 110 -9.51 -12.70 10.11
CA LEU A 110 -10.49 -11.71 10.55
C LEU A 110 -11.01 -10.86 9.39
N ALA A 111 -10.12 -10.44 8.49
CA ALA A 111 -10.50 -9.66 7.32
C ALA A 111 -11.42 -10.47 6.40
N ASP A 112 -11.11 -11.74 6.15
CA ASP A 112 -11.92 -12.62 5.30
C ASP A 112 -13.28 -12.95 5.93
N ALA A 113 -13.38 -12.95 7.26
CA ALA A 113 -14.63 -13.22 7.99
C ALA A 113 -15.54 -11.99 8.10
N ILE A 114 -14.98 -10.79 8.27
CA ILE A 114 -15.74 -9.57 8.61
C ILE A 114 -15.86 -8.61 7.42
N LEU A 115 -14.83 -8.50 6.58
CA LEU A 115 -14.75 -7.51 5.50
C LEU A 115 -15.07 -8.13 4.13
N ASP A 116 -15.40 -7.25 3.17
CA ASP A 116 -15.62 -7.64 1.78
C ASP A 116 -14.28 -7.67 1.03
N THR A 117 -13.72 -8.85 0.81
CA THR A 117 -12.42 -9.04 0.14
C THR A 117 -12.39 -8.60 -1.32
N THR A 118 -13.55 -8.30 -1.93
CA THR A 118 -13.64 -7.82 -3.31
C THR A 118 -13.41 -6.31 -3.44
N LYS A 119 -13.45 -5.57 -2.32
CA LYS A 119 -13.31 -4.11 -2.28
C LYS A 119 -11.98 -3.66 -1.70
N CYS A 120 -11.50 -2.51 -2.17
CA CYS A 120 -10.28 -1.92 -1.63
C CYS A 120 -10.55 -1.24 -0.27
N ILE A 121 -9.50 -0.98 0.51
CA ILE A 121 -9.62 -0.48 1.89
C ILE A 121 -10.39 0.84 2.01
N THR A 122 -10.31 1.72 1.01
CA THR A 122 -10.98 3.03 1.02
C THR A 122 -12.50 2.92 0.86
N ASP A 123 -12.95 1.81 0.27
CA ASP A 123 -14.36 1.55 -0.03
C ASP A 123 -15.01 0.66 1.03
N GLN A 124 -14.27 0.28 2.08
CA GLN A 124 -14.77 -0.53 3.20
C GLN A 124 -15.55 0.32 4.20
N ASP A 125 -16.48 -0.33 4.89
CA ASP A 125 -17.19 0.28 6.01
C ASP A 125 -16.27 0.51 7.20
N LYS A 126 -16.13 1.78 7.61
CA LYS A 126 -15.26 2.18 8.73
C LYS A 126 -15.58 1.45 10.03
N LYS A 127 -16.86 1.15 10.29
CA LYS A 127 -17.29 0.41 11.49
C LYS A 127 -16.76 -1.01 11.51
N LEU A 128 -16.73 -1.69 10.37
CA LEU A 128 -16.20 -3.05 10.25
C LEU A 128 -14.68 -3.04 10.35
N LEU A 129 -14.01 -2.03 9.80
CA LEU A 129 -12.57 -1.83 9.99
C LEU A 129 -12.22 -1.65 11.47
N ASP A 130 -12.95 -0.79 12.18
CA ASP A 130 -12.77 -0.56 13.61
C ASP A 130 -12.98 -1.86 14.42
N GLN A 131 -13.95 -2.69 14.03
CA GLN A 131 -14.16 -4.01 14.63
C GLN A 131 -12.94 -4.93 14.43
N VAL A 132 -12.42 -5.03 13.21
CA VAL A 132 -11.21 -5.85 12.93
C VAL A 132 -10.02 -5.34 13.75
N TYR A 133 -9.84 -4.02 13.88
CA TYR A 133 -8.78 -3.47 14.71
C TYR A 133 -8.92 -3.85 16.19
N GLN A 134 -10.14 -3.79 16.73
CA GLN A 134 -10.42 -4.17 18.11
C GLN A 134 -10.18 -5.66 18.36
N GLU A 135 -10.67 -6.54 17.48
CA GLU A 135 -10.51 -7.99 17.61
C GLU A 135 -9.04 -8.41 17.44
N ALA A 136 -8.32 -7.83 16.47
CA ALA A 136 -6.88 -8.06 16.30
C ALA A 136 -6.09 -7.62 17.55
N ALA A 137 -6.42 -6.46 18.12
CA ALA A 137 -5.80 -5.95 19.35
C ALA A 137 -6.18 -6.73 20.62
N GLN A 138 -7.27 -7.51 20.58
CA GLN A 138 -7.63 -8.44 21.65
C GLN A 138 -6.81 -9.74 21.55
N MET A 139 -6.65 -10.29 20.34
CA MET A 139 -5.86 -11.51 20.12
C MET A 139 -4.35 -11.29 20.26
N HIS A 140 -3.86 -10.13 19.82
CA HIS A 140 -2.45 -9.79 19.86
C HIS A 140 -2.24 -8.47 20.60
N PRO A 141 -2.01 -8.51 21.93
CA PRO A 141 -1.80 -7.31 22.74
C PRO A 141 -0.65 -6.42 22.25
N LEU A 142 0.37 -7.01 21.62
CA LEU A 142 1.50 -6.29 21.00
C LEU A 142 1.05 -5.24 19.97
N LEU A 143 -0.10 -5.45 19.30
CA LEU A 143 -0.61 -4.49 18.33
C LEU A 143 -1.10 -3.18 18.98
N ARG A 144 -1.40 -3.18 20.29
CA ARG A 144 -1.83 -1.99 21.03
C ARG A 144 -0.71 -0.97 21.24
N GLU A 145 0.54 -1.42 21.15
CA GLU A 145 1.71 -0.55 21.24
C GLU A 145 1.87 0.32 19.99
N TYR A 146 1.21 0.00 18.88
CA TYR A 146 1.33 0.78 17.65
C TYR A 146 0.26 1.87 17.58
N GLN A 147 0.71 3.12 17.42
CA GLN A 147 -0.18 4.29 17.44
C GLN A 147 -1.24 4.20 16.32
N GLY A 148 -2.52 4.30 16.67
CA GLY A 148 -3.60 4.32 15.68
C GLY A 148 -3.70 3.04 14.84
N ASN A 149 -3.22 1.90 15.35
CA ASN A 149 -3.27 0.60 14.68
C ASN A 149 -2.63 0.59 13.29
N TRP A 150 -1.59 1.42 13.07
CA TRP A 150 -0.96 1.58 11.75
C TRP A 150 -0.40 0.24 11.22
N ALA A 151 0.13 -0.60 12.11
CA ALA A 151 0.66 -1.92 11.76
C ALA A 151 -0.43 -2.84 11.18
N THR A 152 -1.55 -2.96 11.89
CA THR A 152 -2.71 -3.73 11.45
C THR A 152 -3.26 -3.19 10.14
N ASN A 153 -3.30 -1.87 9.97
CA ASN A 153 -3.74 -1.22 8.74
C ASN A 153 -2.84 -1.60 7.55
N CYS A 154 -1.51 -1.59 7.71
CA CYS A 154 -0.58 -2.05 6.67
C CYS A 154 -0.81 -3.51 6.26
N ILE A 155 -1.02 -4.40 7.23
CA ILE A 155 -1.30 -5.82 6.97
C ILE A 155 -2.60 -5.95 6.18
N LEU A 156 -3.67 -5.28 6.62
CA LEU A 156 -4.97 -5.28 5.93
C LEU A 156 -4.89 -4.70 4.51
N GLN A 157 -4.18 -3.59 4.32
CA GLN A 157 -4.00 -3.00 2.99
C GLN A 157 -3.30 -3.95 2.04
N ALA A 158 -2.25 -4.64 2.50
CA ALA A 158 -1.53 -5.61 1.69
C ALA A 158 -2.45 -6.78 1.31
N HIS A 159 -3.17 -7.35 2.29
CA HIS A 159 -4.08 -8.47 2.08
C HIS A 159 -5.20 -8.13 1.11
N LEU A 160 -5.96 -7.07 1.38
CA LEU A 160 -7.07 -6.61 0.53
C LEU A 160 -6.60 -6.28 -0.89
N LYS A 161 -5.40 -5.70 -1.04
CA LYS A 161 -4.84 -5.45 -2.37
C LYS A 161 -4.58 -6.76 -3.14
N ILE A 162 -4.04 -7.78 -2.48
CA ILE A 162 -3.76 -9.08 -3.11
C ILE A 162 -5.06 -9.78 -3.48
N THR A 163 -6.03 -9.84 -2.56
CA THR A 163 -7.32 -10.53 -2.78
C THR A 163 -8.15 -9.83 -3.84
N THR A 164 -8.23 -8.49 -3.85
CA THR A 164 -8.92 -7.73 -4.90
C THR A 164 -8.30 -7.96 -6.28
N GLN A 165 -6.97 -7.98 -6.39
CA GLN A 165 -6.29 -8.30 -7.64
C GLN A 165 -6.55 -9.73 -8.09
N ALA A 166 -6.53 -10.69 -7.16
CA ALA A 166 -6.83 -12.08 -7.45
C ALA A 166 -8.29 -12.25 -7.94
N ALA A 167 -9.25 -11.59 -7.28
CA ALA A 167 -10.66 -11.61 -7.66
C ALA A 167 -10.88 -11.04 -9.07
N LYS A 168 -10.23 -9.92 -9.41
CA LYS A 168 -10.27 -9.34 -10.76
C LYS A 168 -9.74 -10.32 -11.81
N LYS A 169 -8.57 -10.92 -11.55
CA LYS A 169 -7.98 -11.91 -12.45
C LYS A 169 -8.86 -13.15 -12.63
N MET A 170 -9.53 -13.61 -11.58
CA MET A 170 -10.47 -14.74 -11.66
C MET A 170 -11.72 -14.37 -12.47
N ALA A 171 -12.23 -13.14 -12.32
CA ALA A 171 -13.36 -12.66 -13.11
C ALA A 171 -13.01 -12.60 -14.61
N GLU A 172 -11.86 -12.02 -14.96
CA GLU A 172 -11.35 -11.98 -16.34
C GLU A 172 -11.14 -13.39 -16.92
N ALA A 173 -10.59 -14.31 -16.13
CA ALA A 173 -10.40 -15.70 -16.56
C ALA A 173 -11.73 -16.41 -16.84
N LYS A 174 -12.74 -16.20 -15.98
CA LYS A 174 -14.08 -16.77 -16.15
C LYS A 174 -14.79 -16.20 -17.39
N GLU A 175 -14.63 -14.90 -17.66
CA GLU A 175 -15.16 -14.28 -18.87
C GLU A 175 -14.49 -14.84 -20.14
N ALA A 176 -13.17 -15.01 -20.13
CA ALA A 176 -12.43 -15.62 -21.23
C ALA A 176 -12.88 -17.07 -21.52
N GLU A 177 -13.12 -17.85 -20.47
CA GLU A 177 -13.64 -19.23 -20.60
C GLU A 177 -15.05 -19.25 -21.24
N GLN A 178 -15.93 -18.33 -20.83
CA GLN A 178 -17.27 -18.21 -21.41
C GLN A 178 -17.25 -17.84 -22.89
N LEU A 179 -16.36 -16.91 -23.28
CA LEU A 179 -16.19 -16.53 -24.69
C LEU A 179 -15.66 -17.70 -25.53
N LEU A 180 -14.73 -18.49 -24.99
CA LEU A 180 -14.21 -19.67 -25.68
C LEU A 180 -15.28 -20.76 -25.82
N ALA A 181 -16.10 -21.00 -24.79
CA ALA A 181 -17.23 -21.90 -24.85
C ALA A 181 -18.27 -21.47 -25.91
N ALA A 182 -18.62 -20.18 -25.93
CA ALA A 182 -19.54 -19.62 -26.92
C ALA A 182 -19.00 -19.73 -28.36
N ALA A 183 -17.70 -19.49 -28.57
CA ALA A 183 -17.06 -19.65 -29.86
C ALA A 183 -17.10 -21.12 -30.35
N ASN A 184 -16.84 -22.07 -29.45
CA ASN A 184 -16.91 -23.51 -29.77
C ASN A 184 -18.34 -23.94 -30.14
N GLU A 185 -19.36 -23.42 -29.46
CA GLU A 185 -20.77 -23.68 -29.80
C GLU A 185 -21.12 -23.16 -31.21
N VAL A 186 -20.69 -21.94 -31.55
CA VAL A 186 -20.90 -21.36 -32.88
C VAL A 186 -20.22 -22.20 -33.97
N VAL A 187 -19.00 -22.68 -33.72
CA VAL A 187 -18.29 -23.56 -34.66
C VAL A 187 -19.00 -24.89 -34.84
N ALA A 188 -19.46 -25.52 -33.75
CA ALA A 188 -20.21 -26.78 -33.79
C ALA A 188 -21.51 -26.63 -34.61
N LYS A 189 -22.25 -25.54 -34.39
CA LYS A 189 -23.49 -25.23 -35.12
C LYS A 189 -23.26 -24.96 -36.61
N ARG A 190 -22.11 -24.41 -36.99
CA ARG A 190 -21.73 -24.25 -38.40
C ARG A 190 -21.43 -25.59 -39.07
N ARG A 191 -20.74 -26.49 -38.36
CA ARG A 191 -20.41 -27.84 -38.88
C ARG A 191 -21.67 -28.66 -39.17
N SER A 192 -22.67 -28.60 -38.29
CA SER A 192 -23.92 -29.36 -38.47
C SER A 192 -24.84 -28.84 -39.59
N ARG A 193 -24.60 -27.64 -40.13
CA ARG A 193 -25.36 -27.10 -41.27
C ARG A 193 -24.81 -27.49 -42.63
N CYS A 194 -23.57 -27.96 -42.68
CA CYS A 194 -22.89 -28.36 -43.92
C CYS A 194 -22.89 -29.89 -44.14
N SER A 195 -23.47 -30.65 -43.20
CA SER A 195 -23.72 -32.10 -43.32
C SER A 195 -25.18 -32.33 -43.67
#